data_AF-A0A0T2QAB9-F1
#
_entry.id   AF-A0A0T2QAB9-F1
#
_cell.length_a   1.000
_cell.length_b   1.000
_cell.length_c   1.000
_cell.angle_alpha   90.00
_cell.angle_beta   90.00
_cell.angle_gamma   90.00
#
_symmetry.space_group_name_H-M   'P 1'
#
loop_
_entity.id
_entity.type
_entity.pdbx_description
1 polymer ?
#
loop_
_entity_poly.entity_id
_entity_poly.type
_entity_poly.pdbx_seq_one_letter_code
_entity_poly.pdbx_strand_id
1 'polypeptide(L)'
;MTRERHEELEGLTPKAKIRHWAQGDPWQGMRLSHTTDLGRNAVLMDTDWNIIRMPLLIGKPCFGQPTAFARHGGHQPLSHPRFGVVPSKCMRCPVNDACENVAKKRLRATRDIQEAFIAFERAGGGYGLRHPTDCPRADREFQRLCLALVQHGGFTSTNDAAVLNYYKDERTQLRERDADRKRKSRRKAVGQGDLDDAFLEVLQLHRVWRVAQLRLLKRSGGLPKRIAGMPLSSAAITADAWHARVLLQLRKAKVNPSAIAHEMMVQSPKVYTNHNALRQRVPRDLLRVDLLERLPRPGSNDPVWPPFNLASAIDQSETSTPYMAAAA
;
A
#
# COMPACT_ATOMS: atom_id res chain seq x y z
N MET A 1 -17.79 -6.05 -2.90
CA MET A 1 -17.57 -4.88 -2.01
C MET A 1 -17.79 -5.27 -0.55
N THR A 2 -16.84 -5.95 0.09
CA THR A 2 -17.02 -6.40 1.50
C THR A 2 -15.96 -5.84 2.44
N ARG A 3 -14.70 -5.73 1.99
CA ARG A 3 -13.57 -5.32 2.85
C ARG A 3 -13.53 -3.83 3.18
N GLU A 4 -13.57 -2.95 2.18
CA GLU A 4 -13.54 -1.49 2.39
C GLU A 4 -14.71 -1.05 3.29
N ARG A 5 -15.89 -1.63 3.06
CA ARG A 5 -17.06 -1.38 3.90
C ARG A 5 -16.87 -1.89 5.33
N HIS A 6 -16.23 -3.05 5.54
CA HIS A 6 -15.88 -3.48 6.89
C HIS A 6 -14.93 -2.47 7.55
N GLU A 7 -13.86 -2.07 6.87
CA GLU A 7 -12.88 -1.11 7.41
C GLU A 7 -13.52 0.22 7.80
N GLU A 8 -14.39 0.77 6.93
CA GLU A 8 -15.17 1.98 7.21
C GLU A 8 -16.02 1.82 8.47
N LEU A 9 -16.75 0.71 8.59
CA LEU A 9 -17.63 0.45 9.73
C LEU A 9 -16.86 0.19 11.03
N GLU A 10 -15.70 -0.45 10.97
CA GLU A 10 -14.84 -0.63 12.14
C GLU A 10 -14.26 0.70 12.63
N GLY A 11 -13.97 1.63 11.72
CA GLY A 11 -13.47 2.98 12.01
C GLY A 11 -14.51 4.01 12.45
N LEU A 12 -15.80 3.65 12.48
CA LEU A 12 -16.83 4.55 13.00
C LEU A 12 -16.64 4.81 14.50
N THR A 13 -16.90 6.06 14.91
CA THR A 13 -16.98 6.39 16.35
C THR A 13 -18.11 5.60 17.02
N PRO A 14 -18.06 5.35 18.34
CA PRO A 14 -19.11 4.63 19.05
C PRO A 14 -20.53 5.17 18.80
N LYS A 15 -20.68 6.51 18.81
CA LYS A 15 -21.96 7.18 18.49
C LYS A 15 -22.39 6.96 17.02
N ALA A 16 -21.45 6.98 16.09
CA ALA A 16 -21.75 6.72 14.68
C ALA A 16 -22.15 5.25 14.45
N LYS A 17 -21.54 4.29 15.16
CA LYS A 17 -21.96 2.88 15.13
C LYS A 17 -23.41 2.72 15.58
N ILE A 18 -23.82 3.38 16.67
CA ILE A 18 -25.21 3.34 17.14
C ILE A 18 -26.17 3.77 16.03
N ARG A 19 -25.91 4.93 15.40
CA ARG A 19 -26.75 5.47 14.32
C ARG A 19 -26.77 4.58 13.08
N HIS A 20 -25.62 4.05 12.69
CA HIS A 20 -25.51 3.16 11.54
C HIS A 20 -26.34 1.90 11.75
N TRP A 21 -26.16 1.21 12.88
CA TRP A 21 -26.86 -0.04 13.17
C TRP A 21 -28.34 0.15 13.53
N ALA A 22 -28.78 1.37 13.81
CA ALA A 22 -30.19 1.71 13.98
C ALA A 22 -30.98 1.71 12.66
N GLN A 23 -30.32 1.68 11.49
CA GLN A 23 -30.97 1.70 10.17
C GLN A 23 -31.69 0.37 9.84
N GLY A 24 -32.55 0.39 8.82
CA GLY A 24 -33.36 -0.76 8.38
C GLY A 24 -32.56 -1.91 7.75
N ASP A 25 -31.54 -1.62 6.93
CA ASP A 25 -30.64 -2.64 6.36
C ASP A 25 -29.17 -2.18 6.43
N PRO A 26 -28.54 -2.22 7.62
CA PRO A 26 -27.18 -1.73 7.80
C PRO A 26 -26.12 -2.66 7.17
N TRP A 27 -26.50 -3.87 6.77
CA TRP A 27 -25.61 -4.83 6.10
C TRP A 27 -25.72 -4.80 4.57
N GLN A 28 -26.36 -3.78 3.98
CA GLN A 28 -26.50 -3.70 2.52
C GLN A 28 -25.12 -3.76 1.83
N GLY A 29 -24.97 -4.66 0.87
CA GLY A 29 -23.70 -4.89 0.15
C GLY A 29 -22.63 -5.67 0.93
N MET A 30 -22.88 -6.02 2.20
CA MET A 30 -21.88 -6.62 3.10
C MET A 30 -22.08 -8.13 3.29
N ARG A 31 -20.97 -8.88 3.35
CA ARG A 31 -20.96 -10.31 3.71
C ARG A 31 -20.17 -10.48 5.01
N LEU A 32 -20.82 -11.03 6.03
CA LEU A 32 -20.16 -11.32 7.30
C LEU A 32 -19.26 -12.54 7.16
N SER A 33 -18.09 -12.50 7.79
CA SER A 33 -17.18 -13.65 7.80
C SER A 33 -17.75 -14.80 8.65
N HIS A 34 -17.70 -16.02 8.14
CA HIS A 34 -18.10 -17.23 8.88
C HIS A 34 -16.91 -17.99 9.50
N THR A 35 -15.68 -17.50 9.32
CA THR A 35 -14.47 -18.27 9.67
C THR A 35 -14.08 -18.19 11.15
N THR A 36 -14.54 -17.16 11.86
CA THR A 36 -14.18 -16.95 13.27
C THR A 36 -15.31 -17.41 14.17
N ASP A 37 -15.02 -18.43 14.99
CA ASP A 37 -15.83 -18.82 16.14
C ASP A 37 -15.31 -18.12 17.40
N LEU A 38 -16.21 -17.74 18.29
CA LEU A 38 -15.91 -17.02 19.51
C LEU A 38 -16.86 -17.48 20.62
N GLY A 39 -16.31 -18.24 21.57
CA GLY A 39 -17.07 -18.71 22.72
C GLY A 39 -17.59 -17.57 23.59
N ARG A 40 -18.72 -17.80 24.28
CA ARG A 40 -19.44 -16.82 25.11
C ARG A 40 -18.57 -16.07 26.13
N ASN A 41 -17.53 -16.74 26.66
CA ASN A 41 -16.64 -16.22 27.70
C ASN A 41 -15.32 -15.65 27.17
N ALA A 42 -15.14 -15.58 25.85
CA ALA A 42 -13.92 -15.09 25.22
C ALA A 42 -13.80 -13.56 25.18
N VAL A 43 -14.82 -12.84 25.66
CA VAL A 43 -14.87 -11.37 25.68
C VAL A 43 -14.78 -10.86 27.11
N LEU A 44 -13.73 -10.09 27.40
CA LEU A 44 -13.56 -9.37 28.65
C LEU A 44 -14.02 -7.92 28.48
N MET A 45 -14.83 -7.47 29.44
CA MET A 45 -15.34 -6.10 29.50
C MET A 45 -14.97 -5.42 30.81
N ASP A 46 -14.87 -4.10 30.79
CA ASP A 46 -14.73 -3.27 32.00
C ASP A 46 -16.08 -3.02 32.70
N THR A 47 -16.08 -2.17 33.73
CA THR A 47 -17.29 -1.80 34.49
C THR A 47 -18.31 -1.02 33.67
N ASP A 48 -17.88 -0.34 32.61
CA ASP A 48 -18.73 0.44 31.70
C ASP A 48 -19.15 -0.38 30.46
N TRP A 49 -18.87 -1.69 30.47
CA TRP A 49 -19.18 -2.62 29.39
C TRP A 49 -18.49 -2.31 28.05
N ASN A 50 -17.37 -1.61 28.08
CA ASN A 50 -16.45 -1.53 26.96
C ASN A 50 -15.72 -2.86 26.81
N ILE A 51 -15.42 -3.25 25.56
CA ILE A 51 -14.63 -4.45 25.33
C ILE A 51 -13.15 -4.08 25.48
N ILE A 52 -12.51 -4.56 26.53
CA ILE A 52 -11.08 -4.33 26.78
C ILE A 52 -10.20 -5.43 26.21
N ARG A 53 -10.72 -6.66 26.06
CA ARG A 53 -9.97 -7.77 25.45
C ARG A 53 -10.90 -8.80 24.81
N MET A 54 -10.56 -9.20 23.59
CA MET A 54 -11.15 -10.36 22.90
C MET A 54 -10.21 -10.85 21.79
N PRO A 55 -10.35 -12.11 21.33
CA PRO A 55 -9.76 -12.57 20.08
C PRO A 55 -10.11 -11.66 18.89
N LEU A 56 -9.17 -11.53 17.95
CA LEU A 56 -9.34 -10.70 16.76
C LEU A 56 -10.55 -11.19 15.93
N LEU A 57 -11.54 -10.32 15.79
CA LEU A 57 -12.78 -10.62 15.09
C LEU A 57 -12.92 -9.74 13.86
N ILE A 58 -12.52 -10.28 12.71
CA ILE A 58 -12.51 -9.57 11.42
C ILE A 58 -13.86 -9.73 10.71
N GLY A 59 -14.37 -8.63 10.14
CA GLY A 59 -15.54 -8.66 9.26
C GLY A 59 -16.86 -8.89 9.98
N LYS A 60 -16.95 -8.47 11.25
CA LYS A 60 -18.18 -8.44 12.05
C LYS A 60 -18.34 -7.11 12.80
N PRO A 61 -18.45 -5.96 12.09
CA PRO A 61 -18.52 -4.63 12.72
C PRO A 61 -19.79 -4.40 13.56
N CYS A 62 -20.80 -5.28 13.44
CA CYS A 62 -22.01 -5.27 14.27
C CYS A 62 -21.82 -5.96 15.63
N PHE A 63 -20.68 -6.58 15.90
CA PHE A 63 -20.47 -7.38 17.10
C PHE A 63 -20.69 -6.57 18.39
N GLY A 64 -21.57 -7.08 19.26
CA GLY A 64 -21.90 -6.47 20.55
C GLY A 64 -22.59 -5.11 20.46
N GLN A 65 -23.01 -4.64 19.28
CA GLN A 65 -23.66 -3.35 19.12
C GLN A 65 -25.12 -3.41 19.61
N PRO A 66 -25.53 -2.60 20.61
CA PRO A 66 -26.87 -2.70 21.20
C PRO A 66 -28.00 -2.45 20.20
N THR A 67 -27.85 -1.46 19.31
CA THR A 67 -28.87 -1.16 18.28
C THR A 67 -28.95 -2.24 17.21
N ALA A 68 -27.81 -2.84 16.84
CA ALA A 68 -27.80 -3.99 15.93
C ALA A 68 -28.58 -5.16 16.57
N PHE A 69 -28.31 -5.46 17.84
CA PHE A 69 -29.01 -6.51 18.57
C PHE A 69 -30.50 -6.23 18.77
N ALA A 70 -30.87 -5.04 19.23
CA ALA A 70 -32.27 -4.72 19.53
C ALA A 70 -33.16 -4.69 18.27
N ARG A 71 -32.65 -4.19 17.14
CA ARG A 71 -33.42 -4.10 15.89
C ARG A 71 -33.39 -5.39 15.08
N HIS A 72 -32.23 -6.01 14.99
CA HIS A 72 -31.94 -7.08 14.02
C HIS A 72 -31.49 -8.38 14.67
N GLY A 73 -31.08 -8.32 15.93
CA GLY A 73 -30.79 -9.48 16.74
C GLY A 73 -32.05 -10.30 16.98
N GLY A 74 -31.83 -11.56 17.34
CA GLY A 74 -32.92 -12.50 17.56
C GLY A 74 -33.08 -13.53 16.46
N HIS A 75 -33.73 -14.61 16.88
CA HIS A 75 -33.90 -15.87 16.16
C HIS A 75 -35.08 -15.84 15.18
N GLN A 76 -35.53 -14.64 14.81
CA GLN A 76 -36.66 -14.50 13.92
C GLN A 76 -36.18 -14.64 12.48
N PRO A 77 -36.67 -15.65 11.76
CA PRO A 77 -36.36 -15.78 10.35
C PRO A 77 -37.00 -14.63 9.56
N LEU A 78 -36.37 -14.26 8.45
CA LEU A 78 -36.79 -13.21 7.54
C LEU A 78 -37.68 -13.81 6.45
N SER A 79 -38.75 -13.11 6.08
CA SER A 79 -39.52 -13.47 4.89
C SER A 79 -38.75 -13.03 3.63
N HIS A 80 -38.48 -13.98 2.74
CA HIS A 80 -37.80 -13.77 1.47
C HIS A 80 -38.75 -14.11 0.31
N PRO A 81 -38.98 -13.19 -0.65
CA PRO A 81 -39.98 -13.38 -1.73
C PRO A 81 -39.81 -14.69 -2.52
N ARG A 82 -38.56 -15.12 -2.72
CA ARG A 82 -38.21 -16.34 -3.49
C ARG A 82 -37.99 -17.60 -2.65
N PHE A 83 -37.64 -17.46 -1.38
CA PHE A 83 -37.13 -18.59 -0.56
C PHE A 83 -37.99 -18.84 0.68
N GLY A 84 -39.11 -18.14 0.82
CA GLY A 84 -39.96 -18.21 2.01
C GLY A 84 -39.22 -17.70 3.24
N VAL A 85 -39.34 -18.42 4.35
CA VAL A 85 -38.81 -18.03 5.66
C VAL A 85 -37.34 -18.47 5.79
N VAL A 86 -36.40 -17.52 5.79
CA VAL A 86 -34.95 -17.77 5.83
C VAL A 86 -34.31 -17.33 7.16
N PRO A 87 -33.30 -18.04 7.71
CA PRO A 87 -32.61 -17.60 8.91
C PRO A 87 -31.97 -16.22 8.76
N SER A 88 -32.08 -15.39 9.80
CA SER A 88 -31.46 -14.06 9.82
C SER A 88 -29.93 -14.14 9.74
N LYS A 89 -29.27 -13.00 9.48
CA LYS A 89 -27.79 -12.92 9.49
C LYS A 89 -27.22 -13.28 10.87
N CYS A 90 -27.89 -12.85 11.95
CA CYS A 90 -27.50 -13.17 13.32
C CYS A 90 -27.67 -14.66 13.64
N MET A 91 -28.74 -15.31 13.18
CA MET A 91 -28.96 -16.75 13.40
C MET A 91 -27.87 -17.64 12.79
N ARG A 92 -27.26 -17.20 11.69
CA ARG A 92 -26.17 -17.92 11.00
C ARG A 92 -24.78 -17.47 11.46
N CYS A 93 -24.70 -16.55 12.42
CA CYS A 93 -23.45 -15.98 12.85
C CYS A 93 -22.78 -16.89 13.88
N PRO A 94 -21.56 -17.39 13.65
CA PRO A 94 -20.89 -18.31 14.57
C PRO A 94 -20.56 -17.68 15.94
N VAL A 95 -20.53 -16.35 16.03
CA VAL A 95 -20.22 -15.63 17.27
C VAL A 95 -21.47 -15.07 17.98
N ASN A 96 -22.66 -15.56 17.61
CA ASN A 96 -23.94 -15.01 18.11
C ASN A 96 -23.99 -15.01 19.64
N ASP A 97 -23.63 -16.12 20.29
CA ASP A 97 -23.72 -16.25 21.75
C ASP A 97 -22.86 -15.21 22.49
N ALA A 98 -21.63 -15.00 22.02
CA ALA A 98 -20.74 -13.98 22.58
C ALA A 98 -21.26 -12.57 22.28
N CYS A 99 -21.74 -12.33 21.06
CA CYS A 99 -22.31 -11.05 20.62
C CYS A 99 -23.53 -10.66 21.45
N GLU A 100 -24.45 -11.59 21.65
CA GLU A 100 -25.67 -11.43 22.45
C GLU A 100 -25.34 -11.15 23.91
N ASN A 101 -24.38 -11.88 24.50
CA ASN A 101 -23.93 -11.64 25.88
C ASN A 101 -23.41 -10.22 26.08
N VAL A 102 -22.58 -9.72 25.15
CA VAL A 102 -22.06 -8.35 25.18
C VAL A 102 -23.19 -7.33 25.01
N ALA A 103 -24.03 -7.50 24.00
CA ALA A 103 -25.11 -6.56 23.71
C ALA A 103 -26.11 -6.45 24.89
N LYS A 104 -26.49 -7.58 25.50
CA LYS A 104 -27.39 -7.60 26.67
C LYS A 104 -26.79 -6.90 27.89
N LYS A 105 -25.49 -7.03 28.13
CA LYS A 105 -24.80 -6.31 29.22
C LYS A 105 -24.80 -4.80 28.97
N ARG A 106 -24.49 -4.37 27.74
CA ARG A 106 -24.54 -2.96 27.33
C ARG A 106 -25.94 -2.35 27.43
N LEU A 107 -26.99 -3.12 27.13
CA LEU A 107 -28.39 -2.71 27.32
C LEU A 107 -28.80 -2.58 28.81
N ARG A 108 -27.92 -2.95 29.74
CA ARG A 108 -28.10 -2.80 31.19
C ARG A 108 -27.03 -1.89 31.80
N ALA A 109 -26.30 -1.13 30.98
CA ALA A 109 -25.17 -0.31 31.42
C ALA A 109 -25.61 0.78 32.39
N THR A 110 -26.71 1.47 32.07
CA THR A 110 -27.32 2.50 32.92
C THR A 110 -28.81 2.26 33.06
N ARG A 111 -29.39 2.86 34.09
CA ARG A 111 -30.84 2.81 34.33
C ARG A 111 -31.63 3.35 33.13
N ASP A 112 -31.21 4.48 32.56
CA ASP A 112 -31.90 5.11 31.42
C ASP A 112 -31.90 4.22 30.17
N ILE A 113 -30.76 3.57 29.86
CA ILE A 113 -30.67 2.62 28.74
C ILE A 113 -31.58 1.42 29.00
N GLN A 114 -31.55 0.88 30.22
CA GLN A 114 -32.33 -0.29 30.59
C GLN A 114 -33.83 -0.01 30.53
N GLU A 115 -34.29 1.12 31.08
CA GLU A 115 -35.69 1.53 31.04
C GLU A 115 -36.17 1.77 29.59
N ALA A 116 -35.36 2.45 28.76
CA ALA A 116 -35.67 2.65 27.35
C ALA A 116 -35.74 1.33 26.56
N PHE A 117 -34.85 0.37 26.86
CA PHE A 117 -34.88 -0.95 26.23
C PHE A 117 -36.12 -1.75 26.64
N ILE A 118 -36.49 -1.74 27.93
CA ILE A 118 -37.72 -2.40 28.41
C ILE A 118 -38.96 -1.77 27.76
N ALA A 119 -39.03 -0.44 27.63
CA ALA A 119 -40.12 0.25 26.97
C ALA A 119 -40.23 -0.16 25.49
N PHE A 120 -39.10 -0.26 24.79
CA PHE A 120 -39.05 -0.74 23.42
C PHE A 120 -39.55 -2.19 23.27
N GLU A 121 -39.08 -3.11 24.11
CA GLU A 121 -39.53 -4.50 24.10
C GLU A 121 -41.04 -4.60 24.38
N ARG A 122 -41.57 -3.84 25.34
CA ARG A 122 -43.02 -3.76 25.63
C ARG A 122 -43.84 -3.17 24.49
N ALA A 123 -43.23 -2.32 23.67
CA ALA A 123 -43.86 -1.74 22.48
C ALA A 123 -43.83 -2.68 21.26
N GLY A 124 -43.34 -3.93 21.42
CA GLY A 124 -43.27 -4.94 20.36
C GLY A 124 -41.84 -5.23 19.87
N GLY A 125 -40.84 -4.53 20.39
CA GLY A 125 -39.42 -4.78 20.09
C GLY A 125 -39.09 -4.79 18.60
N GLY A 126 -38.13 -5.63 18.20
CA GLY A 126 -37.74 -5.79 16.79
C GLY A 126 -38.87 -6.31 15.88
N TYR A 127 -39.85 -7.04 16.43
CA TYR A 127 -41.04 -7.46 15.69
C TYR A 127 -41.90 -6.25 15.30
N GLY A 128 -42.14 -5.34 16.24
CA GLY A 128 -42.93 -4.14 16.01
C GLY A 128 -42.32 -3.17 15.00
N LEU A 129 -40.98 -3.14 14.89
CA LEU A 129 -40.29 -2.38 13.84
C LEU A 129 -40.53 -2.92 12.43
N ARG A 130 -40.86 -4.21 12.30
CA ARG A 130 -41.22 -4.85 11.02
C ARG A 130 -42.72 -4.81 10.73
N HIS A 131 -43.54 -4.59 11.76
CA HIS A 131 -45.01 -4.59 11.69
C HIS A 131 -45.56 -3.30 12.33
N PRO A 132 -45.34 -2.13 11.70
CA PRO A 132 -45.70 -0.84 12.28
C PRO A 132 -47.22 -0.66 12.44
N THR A 133 -48.04 -1.40 11.69
CA THR A 133 -49.50 -1.43 11.85
C THR A 133 -49.92 -2.05 13.18
N ASP A 134 -49.24 -3.11 13.59
CA ASP A 134 -49.60 -3.92 14.76
C ASP A 134 -49.01 -3.33 16.04
N CYS A 135 -47.86 -2.66 15.91
CA CYS A 135 -47.09 -2.09 17.00
C CYS A 135 -46.65 -0.65 16.69
N PRO A 136 -47.59 0.32 16.61
CA PRO A 136 -47.31 1.68 16.12
C PRO A 136 -46.33 2.47 17.01
N ARG A 137 -46.11 2.03 18.25
CA ARG A 137 -45.19 2.68 19.20
C ARG A 137 -43.75 2.18 19.10
N ALA A 138 -43.49 1.06 18.42
CA ALA A 138 -42.17 0.40 18.42
C ALA A 138 -41.05 1.32 17.89
N ASP A 139 -41.28 2.03 16.79
CA ASP A 139 -40.28 2.93 16.21
C ASP A 139 -39.95 4.09 17.16
N ARG A 140 -40.98 4.71 17.76
CA ARG A 140 -40.78 5.80 18.73
C ARG A 140 -39.96 5.35 19.94
N GLU A 141 -40.26 4.19 20.52
CA GLU A 141 -39.51 3.67 21.67
C GLU A 141 -38.10 3.21 21.26
N PHE A 142 -37.91 2.70 20.04
CA PHE A 142 -36.59 2.38 19.51
C PHE A 142 -35.72 3.64 19.33
N GLN A 143 -36.30 4.74 18.85
CA GLN A 143 -35.59 6.02 18.75
C GLN A 143 -35.19 6.54 20.13
N ARG A 144 -36.04 6.38 21.16
CA ARG A 144 -35.69 6.72 22.55
C ARG A 144 -34.52 5.89 23.07
N LEU A 145 -34.49 4.59 22.79
CA LEU A 145 -33.35 3.74 23.10
C LEU A 145 -32.08 4.23 22.40
N CYS A 146 -32.17 4.55 21.10
CA CYS A 146 -31.03 5.09 20.35
C CYS A 146 -30.50 6.40 20.96
N LEU A 147 -31.39 7.29 21.40
CA LEU A 147 -31.03 8.54 22.06
C LEU A 147 -30.31 8.29 23.39
N ALA A 148 -30.82 7.39 24.24
CA ALA A 148 -30.18 7.03 25.51
C ALA A 148 -28.76 6.46 25.29
N LEU A 149 -28.60 5.58 24.28
CA LEU A 149 -27.30 5.02 23.91
C LEU A 149 -26.32 6.09 23.40
N VAL A 150 -26.80 7.06 22.61
CA VAL A 150 -25.96 8.18 22.11
C VAL A 150 -25.58 9.13 23.25
N GLN A 151 -26.50 9.41 24.19
CA GLN A 151 -26.25 10.26 25.36
C GLN A 151 -25.21 9.65 26.30
N HIS A 152 -25.24 8.32 26.50
CA HIS A 152 -24.19 7.59 27.23
C HIS A 152 -22.79 7.76 26.61
N GLY A 153 -22.70 8.01 25.30
CA GLY A 153 -21.42 8.09 24.58
C GLY A 153 -21.13 6.90 23.67
N GLY A 154 -21.97 5.86 23.71
CA GLY A 154 -21.71 4.57 23.08
C GLY A 154 -20.74 3.70 23.86
N PHE A 155 -20.25 2.64 23.23
CA PHE A 155 -19.32 1.68 23.84
C PHE A 155 -18.12 1.48 22.94
N THR A 156 -16.94 1.47 23.56
CA THR A 156 -15.67 1.23 22.85
C THR A 156 -15.33 -0.26 22.79
N SER A 157 -14.42 -0.61 21.88
CA SER A 157 -13.97 -1.98 21.66
C SER A 157 -12.52 -1.97 21.20
N THR A 158 -11.65 -2.65 21.95
CA THR A 158 -10.23 -2.82 21.55
C THR A 158 -10.08 -3.62 20.26
N ASN A 159 -11.07 -4.44 19.91
CA ASN A 159 -11.10 -5.16 18.64
C ASN A 159 -11.20 -4.21 17.44
N ASP A 160 -11.89 -3.07 17.57
CA ASP A 160 -12.08 -2.12 16.47
C ASP A 160 -10.71 -1.59 15.99
N ALA A 161 -9.88 -1.17 16.94
CA ALA A 161 -8.51 -0.72 16.67
C ALA A 161 -7.62 -1.88 16.16
N ALA A 162 -7.76 -3.08 16.75
CA ALA A 162 -6.98 -4.24 16.33
C ALA A 162 -7.29 -4.66 14.88
N VAL A 163 -8.55 -4.63 14.46
CA VAL A 163 -8.97 -4.94 13.08
C VAL A 163 -8.48 -3.89 12.09
N LEU A 164 -8.54 -2.59 12.46
CA LEU A 164 -7.98 -1.53 11.61
C LEU A 164 -6.47 -1.68 11.43
N ASN A 165 -5.74 -2.02 12.48
CA ASN A 165 -4.30 -2.28 12.39
C ASN A 165 -4.02 -3.51 11.51
N TYR A 166 -4.78 -4.61 11.69
CA TYR A 166 -4.68 -5.78 10.82
C TYR A 166 -4.84 -5.40 9.33
N TYR A 167 -5.83 -4.57 8.98
CA TYR A 167 -6.02 -4.13 7.59
C TYR A 167 -4.90 -3.21 7.08
N LYS A 168 -4.26 -2.43 7.94
CA LYS A 168 -3.07 -1.64 7.59
C LYS A 168 -1.84 -2.51 7.36
N ASP A 169 -1.61 -3.48 8.23
CA ASP A 169 -0.48 -4.40 8.15
C ASP A 169 -0.58 -5.26 6.89
N GLU A 170 -1.76 -5.78 6.58
CA GLU A 170 -1.98 -6.56 5.36
C GLU A 170 -1.76 -5.73 4.09
N ARG A 171 -2.19 -4.45 4.07
CA ARG A 171 -1.90 -3.55 2.93
C ARG A 171 -0.41 -3.28 2.78
N THR A 172 0.30 -3.12 3.90
CA THR A 172 1.75 -2.93 3.90
C THR A 172 2.46 -4.17 3.35
N GLN A 173 2.10 -5.36 3.84
CA GLN A 173 2.64 -6.63 3.34
C GLN A 173 2.35 -6.85 1.85
N LEU A 174 1.14 -6.50 1.38
CA LEU A 174 0.81 -6.59 -0.05
C LEU A 174 1.67 -5.64 -0.88
N ARG A 175 1.87 -4.40 -0.43
CA ARG A 175 2.75 -3.44 -1.11
C ARG A 175 4.20 -3.90 -1.14
N GLU A 176 4.71 -4.44 -0.03
CA GLU A 176 6.06 -5.02 0.04
C GLU A 176 6.22 -6.20 -0.90
N ARG A 177 5.27 -7.14 -0.93
CA ARG A 177 5.27 -8.27 -1.85
C ARG A 177 5.22 -7.84 -3.31
N ASP A 178 4.42 -6.83 -3.63
CA ASP A 178 4.33 -6.28 -4.98
C ASP A 178 5.61 -5.54 -5.38
N ALA A 179 6.22 -4.79 -4.46
CA ALA A 179 7.52 -4.17 -4.66
C ALA A 179 8.60 -5.22 -4.94
N ASP A 180 8.67 -6.27 -4.13
CA ASP A 180 9.59 -7.40 -4.31
C ASP A 180 9.36 -8.13 -5.64
N ARG A 181 8.10 -8.35 -6.02
CA ARG A 181 7.74 -8.97 -7.30
C ARG A 181 8.22 -8.10 -8.47
N LYS A 182 7.96 -6.78 -8.41
CA LYS A 182 8.44 -5.82 -9.41
C LYS A 182 9.96 -5.82 -9.49
N ARG A 183 10.66 -5.79 -8.36
CA ARG A 183 12.13 -5.86 -8.26
C ARG A 183 12.68 -7.11 -8.92
N LYS A 184 12.14 -8.29 -8.59
CA LYS A 184 12.54 -9.56 -9.23
C LYS A 184 12.26 -9.56 -10.73
N SER A 185 11.12 -9.03 -11.17
CA SER A 185 10.79 -8.94 -12.59
C SER A 185 11.74 -8.03 -13.35
N ARG A 186 12.08 -6.86 -12.80
CA ARG A 186 13.03 -5.92 -13.43
C ARG A 186 14.43 -6.52 -13.53
N ARG A 187 14.93 -7.16 -12.47
CA ARG A 187 16.21 -7.88 -12.50
C ARG A 187 16.25 -8.93 -13.60
N LYS A 188 15.13 -9.66 -13.79
CA LYS A 188 15.01 -10.64 -14.89
C LYS A 188 15.00 -9.96 -16.26
N ALA A 189 14.24 -8.88 -16.45
CA ALA A 189 14.16 -8.12 -17.70
C ALA A 189 15.54 -7.57 -18.11
N VAL A 190 16.25 -6.93 -17.18
CA VAL A 190 17.62 -6.44 -17.38
C VAL A 190 18.57 -7.60 -17.71
N GLY A 191 18.43 -8.73 -17.00
CA GLY A 191 19.18 -9.96 -17.31
C GLY A 191 18.87 -10.55 -18.70
N GLN A 192 17.77 -10.15 -19.34
CA GLN A 192 17.40 -10.51 -20.71
C GLN A 192 17.77 -9.44 -21.75
N GLY A 193 18.29 -8.29 -21.30
CA GLY A 193 18.64 -7.16 -22.14
C GLY A 193 17.50 -6.18 -22.41
N ASP A 194 16.37 -6.35 -21.71
CA ASP A 194 15.24 -5.42 -21.73
C ASP A 194 15.45 -4.35 -20.64
N LEU A 195 15.59 -3.10 -21.06
CA LEU A 195 15.97 -1.98 -20.19
C LEU A 195 14.83 -0.95 -20.20
N ASP A 196 14.27 -0.69 -19.01
CA ASP A 196 13.23 0.32 -18.83
C ASP A 196 13.79 1.75 -18.84
N ASP A 197 12.91 2.75 -19.06
CA ASP A 197 13.32 4.15 -19.14
C ASP A 197 13.99 4.65 -17.86
N ALA A 198 13.50 4.23 -16.69
CA ALA A 198 14.08 4.58 -15.40
C ALA A 198 15.54 4.11 -15.28
N PHE A 199 15.86 2.92 -15.81
CA PHE A 199 17.23 2.44 -15.86
C PHE A 199 18.08 3.25 -16.85
N LEU A 200 17.54 3.61 -18.02
CA LEU A 200 18.23 4.46 -18.99
C LEU A 200 18.55 5.84 -18.41
N GLU A 201 17.65 6.41 -17.61
CA GLU A 201 17.89 7.67 -16.88
C GLU A 201 19.05 7.55 -15.88
N VAL A 202 19.12 6.47 -15.10
CA VAL A 202 20.24 6.21 -14.18
C VAL A 202 21.57 6.11 -14.95
N LEU A 203 21.57 5.40 -16.09
CA LEU A 203 22.76 5.29 -16.93
C LEU A 203 23.20 6.66 -17.49
N GLN A 204 22.24 7.51 -17.85
CA GLN A 204 22.49 8.88 -18.29
C GLN A 204 23.02 9.77 -17.16
N LEU A 205 22.50 9.67 -15.93
CA LEU A 205 23.03 10.37 -14.76
C LEU A 205 24.49 9.98 -14.51
N HIS A 206 24.80 8.69 -14.60
CA HIS A 206 26.16 8.17 -14.51
C HIS A 206 27.09 8.72 -15.60
N ARG A 207 26.59 8.93 -16.82
CA ARG A 207 27.34 9.59 -17.90
C ARG A 207 27.63 11.04 -17.54
N VAL A 208 26.62 11.82 -17.12
CA VAL A 208 26.78 13.23 -16.72
C VAL A 208 27.78 13.38 -15.58
N TRP A 209 27.67 12.54 -14.55
CA TRP A 209 28.59 12.51 -13.42
C TRP A 209 30.03 12.23 -13.88
N ARG A 210 30.25 11.25 -14.76
CA ARG A 210 31.60 10.93 -15.30
C ARG A 210 32.22 12.10 -16.06
N VAL A 211 31.42 12.85 -16.83
CA VAL A 211 31.87 14.07 -17.52
C VAL A 211 32.29 15.14 -16.52
N ALA A 212 31.47 15.39 -15.50
CA ALA A 212 31.76 16.38 -14.46
C ALA A 212 33.05 16.02 -13.68
N GLN A 213 33.17 14.76 -13.26
CA GLN A 213 34.35 14.25 -12.55
C GLN A 213 35.63 14.41 -13.36
N LEU A 214 35.62 14.01 -14.64
CA LEU A 214 36.81 14.12 -15.49
C LEU A 214 37.21 15.57 -15.73
N ARG A 215 36.23 16.48 -15.89
CA ARG A 215 36.50 17.92 -16.02
C ARG A 215 37.11 18.51 -14.75
N LEU A 216 36.60 18.11 -13.58
CA LEU A 216 37.10 18.56 -12.28
C LEU A 216 38.55 18.10 -12.06
N LEU A 217 38.82 16.80 -12.24
CA LEU A 217 40.15 16.22 -12.02
C LEU A 217 41.22 16.77 -12.96
N LYS A 218 40.82 17.16 -14.17
CA LYS A 218 41.74 17.83 -15.09
C LYS A 218 42.19 19.21 -14.64
N ARG A 219 41.39 19.89 -13.80
CA ARG A 219 41.76 21.20 -13.23
C ARG A 219 42.63 21.07 -11.99
N SER A 220 42.49 19.98 -11.24
CA SER A 220 43.24 19.74 -9.99
C SER A 220 44.66 19.21 -10.19
N GLY A 221 45.04 18.79 -11.40
CA GLY A 221 46.34 18.14 -11.65
C GLY A 221 46.38 16.67 -11.19
N GLY A 222 47.52 15.99 -11.41
CA GLY A 222 47.73 14.60 -10.97
C GLY A 222 47.25 13.49 -11.92
N LEU A 223 46.72 13.84 -13.10
CA LEU A 223 46.32 12.85 -14.12
C LEU A 223 47.50 12.45 -15.02
N PRO A 224 47.56 11.19 -15.50
CA PRO A 224 48.55 10.78 -16.49
C PRO A 224 48.53 11.67 -17.72
N LYS A 225 49.72 11.91 -18.33
CA LYS A 225 49.88 12.79 -19.51
C LYS A 225 48.86 12.52 -20.62
N ARG A 226 48.51 11.24 -20.83
CA ARG A 226 47.54 10.78 -21.84
C ARG A 226 46.10 11.30 -21.62
N ILE A 227 45.71 11.57 -20.37
CA ILE A 227 44.42 12.14 -19.99
C ILE A 227 44.54 13.65 -19.75
N ALA A 228 45.62 14.11 -19.13
CA ALA A 228 45.86 15.54 -18.90
C ALA A 228 45.83 16.35 -20.22
N GLY A 229 46.49 15.84 -21.26
CA GLY A 229 46.62 16.52 -22.55
C GLY A 229 45.41 16.43 -23.50
N MET A 230 44.31 15.75 -23.13
CA MET A 230 43.13 15.74 -24.01
C MET A 230 42.39 17.09 -23.98
N PRO A 231 41.57 17.46 -24.97
CA PRO A 231 40.68 18.63 -24.85
C PRO A 231 39.55 18.40 -23.83
N LEU A 232 39.03 19.44 -23.18
CA LEU A 232 37.87 19.32 -22.27
C LEU A 232 36.60 18.86 -22.99
N SER A 233 36.43 19.24 -24.27
CA SER A 233 35.35 18.76 -25.13
C SER A 233 35.39 17.24 -25.34
N SER A 234 36.58 16.62 -25.25
CA SER A 234 36.72 15.18 -25.39
C SER A 234 36.23 14.40 -24.16
N ALA A 235 36.03 15.04 -23.00
CA ALA A 235 35.49 14.37 -21.82
C ALA A 235 34.06 13.86 -22.03
N ALA A 236 33.23 14.66 -22.71
CA ALA A 236 31.88 14.27 -23.10
C ALA A 236 31.91 13.04 -24.02
N ILE A 237 32.69 13.13 -25.09
CA ILE A 237 32.81 12.06 -26.10
C ILE A 237 33.33 10.75 -25.50
N THR A 238 34.30 10.82 -24.58
CA THR A 238 34.79 9.62 -23.87
C THR A 238 33.70 9.02 -22.96
N ALA A 239 32.89 9.85 -22.29
CA ALA A 239 31.76 9.36 -21.49
C ALA A 239 30.62 8.81 -22.37
N ASP A 240 30.40 9.38 -23.56
CA ASP A 240 29.45 8.87 -24.57
C ASP A 240 29.86 7.48 -25.08
N ALA A 241 31.15 7.29 -25.35
CA ALA A 241 31.68 5.97 -25.74
C ALA A 241 31.54 4.93 -24.60
N TRP A 242 31.74 5.34 -23.34
CA TRP A 242 31.45 4.50 -22.17
C TRP A 242 29.96 4.15 -22.07
N HIS A 243 29.08 5.15 -22.20
CA HIS A 243 27.63 4.98 -22.10
C HIS A 243 27.11 4.00 -23.16
N ALA A 244 27.51 4.20 -24.42
CA ALA A 244 27.18 3.32 -25.53
C ALA A 244 27.75 1.90 -25.33
N ARG A 245 28.99 1.75 -24.81
CA ARG A 245 29.57 0.45 -24.48
C ARG A 245 28.72 -0.30 -23.45
N VAL A 246 28.38 0.35 -22.34
CA VAL A 246 27.60 -0.27 -21.24
C VAL A 246 26.21 -0.64 -21.74
N LEU A 247 25.55 0.25 -22.48
CA LEU A 247 24.22 -0.02 -23.01
C LEU A 247 24.19 -1.23 -23.96
N LEU A 248 25.17 -1.35 -24.85
CA LEU A 248 25.30 -2.51 -25.74
C LEU A 248 25.60 -3.80 -24.97
N GLN A 249 26.44 -3.75 -23.93
CA GLN A 249 26.71 -4.90 -23.06
C GLN A 249 25.42 -5.38 -22.36
N LEU A 250 24.64 -4.45 -21.83
CA LEU A 250 23.41 -4.75 -21.12
C LEU A 250 22.34 -5.33 -22.05
N ARG A 251 22.19 -4.77 -23.25
CA ARG A 251 21.31 -5.30 -24.31
C ARG A 251 21.79 -6.64 -24.91
N LYS A 252 22.93 -7.19 -24.43
CA LYS A 252 23.60 -8.37 -24.99
C LYS A 252 23.89 -8.23 -26.50
N ALA A 253 24.09 -7.00 -26.96
CA ALA A 253 24.41 -6.69 -28.34
C ALA A 253 25.92 -6.81 -28.60
N LYS A 254 26.31 -6.87 -29.87
CA LYS A 254 27.73 -6.96 -30.25
C LYS A 254 28.47 -5.67 -29.90
N VAL A 255 29.40 -5.74 -28.95
CA VAL A 255 30.24 -4.61 -28.54
C VAL A 255 31.46 -4.52 -29.45
N ASN A 256 31.45 -3.57 -30.38
CA ASN A 256 32.58 -3.26 -31.26
C ASN A 256 32.58 -1.78 -31.65
N PRO A 257 33.69 -1.22 -32.19
CA PRO A 257 33.78 0.20 -32.49
C PRO A 257 32.69 0.74 -33.42
N SER A 258 32.23 -0.07 -34.38
CA SER A 258 31.18 0.31 -35.33
C SER A 258 29.81 0.40 -34.64
N ALA A 259 29.49 -0.56 -33.78
CA ALA A 259 28.25 -0.60 -33.01
C ALA A 259 28.19 0.54 -31.98
N ILE A 260 29.31 0.81 -31.28
CA ILE A 260 29.40 1.92 -30.33
C ILE A 260 29.22 3.26 -31.03
N ALA A 261 29.88 3.47 -32.18
CA ALA A 261 29.72 4.69 -32.96
C ALA A 261 28.27 4.89 -33.43
N HIS A 262 27.60 3.81 -33.85
CA HIS A 262 26.19 3.87 -34.22
C HIS A 262 25.29 4.24 -33.04
N GLU A 263 25.46 3.59 -31.88
CA GLU A 263 24.70 3.89 -30.67
C GLU A 263 24.90 5.34 -30.19
N MET A 264 26.14 5.85 -30.24
CA MET A 264 26.43 7.26 -29.93
C MET A 264 25.69 8.22 -30.87
N MET A 265 25.59 7.91 -32.17
CA MET A 265 24.83 8.72 -33.12
C MET A 265 23.32 8.68 -32.84
N VAL A 266 22.78 7.52 -32.48
CA VAL A 266 21.36 7.38 -32.09
C VAL A 266 21.04 8.24 -30.87
N GLN A 267 21.92 8.24 -29.87
CA GLN A 267 21.72 9.00 -28.63
C GLN A 267 21.94 10.52 -28.80
N SER A 268 22.71 10.95 -29.80
CA SER A 268 23.06 12.35 -29.99
C SER A 268 23.22 12.71 -31.47
N PRO A 269 22.12 12.64 -32.26
CA PRO A 269 22.17 12.79 -33.72
C PRO A 269 22.60 14.20 -34.16
N LYS A 270 22.37 15.21 -33.32
CA LYS A 270 22.80 16.59 -33.57
C LYS A 270 24.30 16.83 -33.30
N VAL A 271 24.94 15.95 -32.53
CA VAL A 271 26.35 16.08 -32.13
C VAL A 271 27.24 15.23 -33.04
N TYR A 272 26.76 14.04 -33.44
CA TYR A 272 27.53 13.09 -34.22
C TYR A 272 26.86 12.82 -35.57
N THR A 273 27.44 13.36 -36.63
CA THR A 273 26.89 13.24 -38.00
C THR A 273 27.71 12.30 -38.90
N ASN A 274 28.98 12.04 -38.57
CA ASN A 274 29.88 11.21 -39.38
C ASN A 274 30.24 9.89 -38.66
N HIS A 275 29.58 8.80 -39.05
CA HIS A 275 29.79 7.47 -38.48
C HIS A 275 31.24 6.97 -38.61
N ASN A 276 31.85 7.11 -39.79
CA ASN A 276 33.19 6.59 -40.05
C ASN A 276 34.26 7.29 -39.20
N ALA A 277 34.18 8.61 -39.10
CA ALA A 277 35.08 9.39 -38.24
C ALA A 277 34.92 8.99 -36.76
N LEU A 278 33.68 8.77 -36.31
CA LEU A 278 33.41 8.34 -34.94
C LEU A 278 33.91 6.92 -34.68
N ARG A 279 33.66 5.98 -35.61
CA ARG A 279 34.15 4.59 -35.54
C ARG A 279 35.67 4.51 -35.40
N GLN A 280 36.42 5.31 -36.14
CA GLN A 280 37.90 5.35 -36.03
C GLN A 280 38.36 5.93 -34.69
N ARG A 281 37.56 6.81 -34.11
CA ARG A 281 37.86 7.47 -32.83
C ARG A 281 37.54 6.61 -31.62
N VAL A 282 36.46 5.82 -31.65
CA VAL A 282 35.98 4.98 -30.54
C VAL A 282 37.09 4.15 -29.87
N PRO A 283 38.00 3.44 -30.58
CA PRO A 283 39.06 2.67 -29.92
C PRO A 283 39.95 3.51 -28.99
N ARG A 284 40.27 4.74 -29.40
CA ARG A 284 41.06 5.68 -28.58
C ARG A 284 40.29 6.13 -27.35
N ASP A 285 38.99 6.38 -27.49
CA ASP A 285 38.14 6.76 -26.36
C ASP A 285 37.96 5.59 -25.38
N LEU A 286 37.76 4.36 -25.86
CA LEU A 286 37.69 3.17 -25.00
C LEU A 286 38.98 2.92 -24.21
N LEU A 287 40.15 3.13 -24.82
CA LEU A 287 41.43 3.05 -24.08
C LEU A 287 41.52 4.09 -22.95
N ARG A 288 40.87 5.24 -23.09
CA ARG A 288 40.77 6.22 -22.00
C ARG A 288 39.77 5.78 -20.94
N VAL A 289 38.63 5.22 -21.35
CA VAL A 289 37.65 4.65 -20.42
C VAL A 289 38.32 3.61 -19.52
N ASP A 290 39.03 2.63 -20.12
CA ASP A 290 39.69 1.56 -19.38
C ASP A 290 40.78 2.09 -18.43
N LEU A 291 41.49 3.16 -18.85
CA LEU A 291 42.46 3.83 -17.98
C LEU A 291 41.77 4.53 -16.80
N LEU A 292 40.67 5.25 -17.03
CA LEU A 292 39.92 5.97 -16.00
C LEU A 292 39.22 5.02 -15.03
N GLU A 293 38.84 3.83 -15.48
CA GLU A 293 38.25 2.77 -14.64
C GLU A 293 39.25 2.08 -13.72
N ARG A 294 40.55 2.27 -13.94
CA ARG A 294 41.64 1.68 -13.14
C ARG A 294 42.48 2.70 -12.39
N LEU A 295 42.53 3.95 -12.86
CA LEU A 295 43.36 5.00 -12.30
C LEU A 295 42.77 5.45 -10.96
N PRO A 296 43.50 5.32 -9.83
CA PRO A 296 43.02 5.80 -8.54
C PRO A 296 42.91 7.33 -8.53
N ARG A 297 41.95 7.85 -7.77
CA ARG A 297 41.80 9.28 -7.53
C ARG A 297 42.95 9.79 -6.66
N PRO A 298 43.41 11.04 -6.82
CA PRO A 298 44.37 11.63 -5.89
C PRO A 298 43.87 11.53 -4.44
N GLY A 299 44.63 10.88 -3.57
CA GLY A 299 44.27 10.70 -2.15
C GLY A 299 43.23 9.62 -1.85
N SER A 300 42.85 8.77 -2.81
CA SER A 300 41.91 7.66 -2.61
C SER A 300 42.33 6.43 -3.42
N ASN A 301 42.04 5.23 -2.92
CA ASN A 301 42.24 3.99 -3.66
C ASN A 301 41.12 3.71 -4.68
N ASP A 302 40.06 4.53 -4.68
CA ASP A 302 38.96 4.35 -5.62
C ASP A 302 39.34 4.86 -7.01
N PRO A 303 38.93 4.16 -8.08
CA PRO A 303 39.16 4.62 -9.43
C PRO A 303 38.44 5.93 -9.73
N VAL A 304 38.99 6.70 -10.66
CA VAL A 304 38.40 7.95 -11.16
C VAL A 304 36.98 7.69 -11.67
N TRP A 305 36.79 6.64 -12.47
CA TRP A 305 35.48 6.17 -12.90
C TRP A 305 35.23 4.77 -12.31
N PRO A 306 34.46 4.62 -11.23
CA PRO A 306 34.12 3.29 -10.74
C PRO A 306 33.45 2.46 -11.83
N PRO A 307 33.75 1.14 -11.87
CA PRO A 307 33.11 0.23 -12.80
C PRO A 307 31.59 0.28 -12.62
N PHE A 308 30.85 0.12 -13.71
CA PHE A 308 29.39 0.16 -13.64
C PHE A 308 28.86 -1.05 -12.89
N ASN A 309 28.21 -0.83 -11.75
CA ASN A 309 27.57 -1.88 -10.98
C ASN A 309 26.09 -1.97 -11.35
N LEU A 310 25.74 -3.02 -12.09
CA LEU A 310 24.37 -3.27 -12.53
C LEU A 310 23.39 -3.42 -11.36
N ALA A 311 23.79 -4.11 -10.29
CA ALA A 311 22.93 -4.31 -9.13
C ALA A 311 22.62 -2.97 -8.44
N SER A 312 23.64 -2.12 -8.27
CA SER A 312 23.46 -0.78 -7.70
C SER A 312 22.61 0.13 -8.59
N ALA A 313 22.76 0.05 -9.92
CA ALA A 313 21.96 0.84 -10.84
C ALA A 313 20.46 0.44 -10.84
N ILE A 314 20.18 -0.86 -10.72
CA ILE A 314 18.80 -1.36 -10.55
C ILE A 314 18.21 -0.87 -9.23
N ASP A 315 18.96 -0.94 -8.13
CA ASP A 315 18.46 -0.47 -6.84
C ASP A 315 18.31 1.08 -6.82
N GLN A 316 19.12 1.84 -7.57
CA GLN A 316 18.97 3.30 -7.71
C GLN A 316 17.78 3.71 -8.56
N SER A 317 17.48 2.98 -9.65
CA SER A 317 16.30 3.26 -10.47
C SER A 317 14.99 2.98 -9.72
N GLU A 318 15.05 2.24 -8.61
CA GLU A 318 13.92 2.03 -7.68
C GLU A 318 13.70 3.23 -6.74
N THR A 319 14.78 3.91 -6.32
CA THR A 319 14.69 5.10 -5.45
C THR A 319 14.33 6.39 -6.20
N SER A 320 14.62 6.45 -7.50
CA SER A 320 14.22 7.53 -8.39
C SER A 320 12.72 7.46 -8.69
N THR A 321 11.91 7.78 -7.67
CA THR A 321 10.53 8.22 -7.88
C THR A 321 10.54 9.61 -8.55
N PRO A 322 9.52 9.97 -9.35
CA PRO A 322 9.47 11.23 -10.12
C PRO A 322 9.29 12.51 -9.27
N TYR A 323 9.73 12.50 -8.00
CA TYR A 323 9.62 13.62 -7.07
C TYR A 323 10.86 14.52 -7.01
N MET A 324 11.94 14.21 -7.73
CA MET A 324 13.15 15.05 -7.75
C MET A 324 13.20 16.06 -8.91
N ALA A 325 12.17 16.14 -9.76
CA ALA A 325 12.09 17.15 -10.83
C ALA A 325 11.63 18.54 -10.35
N ALA A 326 11.29 18.71 -9.07
CA ALA A 326 10.81 19.98 -8.51
C ALA A 326 11.86 20.77 -7.70
N ALA A 327 13.12 20.34 -7.69
CA ALA A 327 14.19 21.06 -7.00
C ALA A 327 15.51 20.98 -7.78
N ALA A 328 15.58 21.70 -8.90
CA ALA A 328 16.82 22.11 -9.53
C ALA A 328 16.61 23.47 -10.22
#